data_AF-A0A4Q3T071-F1
#
_entry.id   AF-A0A4Q3T071-F1
#
_cell.length_a   1.000
_cell.length_b   1.000
_cell.length_c   1.000
_cell.angle_alpha   90.00
_cell.angle_beta   90.00
_cell.angle_gamma   90.00
#
_symmetry.space_group_name_H-M   'P 1'
#
loop_
_entity.id
_entity.type
_entity.pdbx_description
1 polymer ?
#
loop_
_entity_poly.entity_id
_entity_poly.type
_entity_poly.pdbx_seq_one_letter_code
_entity_poly.pdbx_strand_id
1 'polypeptide(L)'
;MVRIGEYNDLKVLRVVDFGVYLDDEKEGILLPKRFVPEGVQTDDTIRVFLYHDSEDRVIATTLEPKGVVGDFVKLRAVDVTEQGAFLDWGLMKDLFVPKSQQLLRMIPGGEYLVKIYIDERTGRVA
;
A
#
# COMPACT_ATOMS: atom_id res chain seq x y z
N MET A 1 -3.04 -17.47 4.24
CA MET A 1 -3.97 -16.46 3.66
C MET A 1 -3.45 -15.04 3.91
N VAL A 2 -3.12 -14.31 2.85
CA VAL A 2 -2.55 -12.96 2.91
C VAL A 2 -3.64 -11.88 3.06
N ARG A 3 -3.32 -10.79 3.77
CA ARG A 3 -4.25 -9.67 4.02
C ARG A 3 -3.76 -8.38 3.36
N ILE A 4 -4.53 -7.85 2.43
CA ILE A 4 -4.22 -6.59 1.72
C ILE A 4 -4.55 -5.42 2.63
N GLY A 5 -3.71 -4.39 2.63
CA GLY A 5 -3.84 -3.22 3.50
C GLY A 5 -3.43 -3.49 4.94
N GLU A 6 -2.72 -4.60 5.18
CA GLU A 6 -2.22 -5.03 6.48
C GLU A 6 -0.75 -5.52 6.37
N TYR A 7 -0.12 -5.70 7.53
CA TYR A 7 1.18 -6.35 7.64
C TYR A 7 1.04 -7.88 7.61
N ASN A 8 1.95 -8.52 6.88
CA ASN A 8 2.04 -9.96 6.75
C ASN A 8 3.49 -10.40 6.92
N ASP A 9 3.71 -11.50 7.63
CA ASP A 9 5.02 -12.15 7.70
C ASP A 9 5.05 -13.24 6.63
N LEU A 10 5.81 -13.01 5.56
CA LEU A 10 5.83 -13.89 4.39
C LEU A 10 7.24 -14.46 4.15
N LYS A 11 7.30 -15.72 3.73
CA LYS A 11 8.54 -16.43 3.43
C LYS A 11 9.07 -16.05 2.05
N VAL A 12 10.37 -15.91 1.88
CA VAL A 12 11.01 -15.68 0.58
C VAL A 12 11.04 -16.99 -0.21
N LEU A 13 10.34 -17.03 -1.34
CA LEU A 13 10.34 -18.18 -2.26
C LEU A 13 11.59 -18.21 -3.15
N ARG A 14 11.97 -17.04 -3.67
CA ARG A 14 13.11 -16.90 -4.60
C ARG A 14 13.59 -15.45 -4.66
N VAL A 15 14.89 -15.31 -4.89
CA VAL A 15 15.56 -14.03 -5.15
C VAL A 15 15.73 -13.84 -6.66
N VAL A 16 15.46 -12.64 -7.15
CA VAL A 16 15.61 -12.25 -8.56
C VAL A 16 16.32 -10.89 -8.66
N ASP A 17 16.77 -10.51 -9.86
CA ASP A 17 17.58 -9.29 -10.03
C ASP A 17 16.89 -8.00 -9.57
N PHE A 18 15.55 -7.96 -9.64
CA PHE A 18 14.71 -6.81 -9.33
C PHE A 18 13.95 -6.92 -8.00
N GLY A 19 14.23 -7.93 -7.16
CA GLY A 19 13.59 -8.06 -5.84
C GLY A 19 13.54 -9.50 -5.34
N VAL A 20 12.55 -9.78 -4.50
CA VAL A 20 12.27 -11.14 -4.04
C VAL A 20 10.78 -11.45 -4.18
N TYR A 21 10.46 -12.71 -4.45
CA TYR A 21 9.08 -13.18 -4.42
C TYR A 21 8.79 -13.80 -3.05
N LEU A 22 7.70 -13.36 -2.44
CA LEU A 22 7.22 -13.78 -1.14
C LEU A 22 6.05 -14.75 -1.28
N ASP A 23 5.98 -15.76 -0.42
CA ASP A 23 5.00 -16.83 -0.47
C ASP A 23 3.60 -16.35 -0.09
N ASP A 24 2.67 -16.40 -1.04
CA ASP A 24 1.24 -16.13 -0.86
C ASP A 24 0.37 -17.38 -1.06
N GLU A 25 0.98 -18.57 -1.02
CA GLU A 25 0.38 -19.86 -1.38
C GLU A 25 -0.02 -19.96 -2.87
N LYS A 26 0.50 -19.07 -3.73
CA LYS A 26 0.25 -19.01 -5.19
C LYS A 26 1.56 -18.76 -5.97
N GLU A 27 1.59 -17.76 -6.85
CA GLU A 27 2.72 -17.42 -7.74
C GLU A 27 3.80 -16.57 -7.02
N GLY A 28 3.46 -16.03 -5.86
CA GLY A 28 4.28 -15.16 -5.04
C GLY A 28 4.03 -13.66 -5.27
N ILE A 29 4.19 -12.87 -4.21
CA ILE A 29 4.08 -11.41 -4.22
C ILE A 29 5.47 -10.80 -4.31
N LEU A 30 5.66 -9.85 -5.23
CA LEU A 30 6.95 -9.18 -5.40
C LEU A 30 7.19 -8.16 -4.27
N LEU A 31 8.34 -8.27 -3.61
CA LEU A 31 8.98 -7.21 -2.84
C LEU A 31 10.12 -6.61 -3.71
N PRO A 32 9.95 -5.39 -4.27
CA PRO A 32 10.95 -4.76 -5.12
C PRO A 32 12.29 -4.57 -4.42
N LYS A 33 13.40 -4.71 -5.17
CA LYS A 33 14.78 -4.66 -4.67
C LYS A 33 15.08 -3.51 -3.70
N ARG A 34 14.57 -2.31 -3.98
CA ARG A 34 14.76 -1.12 -3.13
C ARG A 34 14.18 -1.23 -1.73
N PHE A 35 13.29 -2.20 -1.50
CA PHE A 35 12.63 -2.48 -0.22
C PHE A 35 13.08 -3.81 0.39
N VAL A 36 14.02 -4.51 -0.25
CA VAL A 36 14.57 -5.77 0.29
C VAL A 36 15.64 -5.43 1.33
N PRO A 37 15.51 -5.89 2.59
CA PRO A 37 16.57 -5.76 3.59
C PRO A 37 17.89 -6.40 3.12
N GLU A 38 19.03 -5.88 3.60
CA GLU A 38 20.33 -6.42 3.25
C GLU A 38 20.49 -7.87 3.73
N GLY A 39 21.10 -8.71 2.90
CA GLY A 39 21.43 -10.09 3.26
C GLY A 39 20.26 -11.09 3.21
N VAL A 40 19.07 -10.68 2.77
CA VAL A 40 17.91 -11.59 2.59
C VAL A 40 18.24 -12.75 1.66
N GLN A 41 17.86 -13.95 2.07
CA GLN A 41 18.02 -15.20 1.34
C GLN A 41 16.67 -15.91 1.15
N THR A 42 16.65 -16.92 0.27
CA THR A 42 15.51 -17.84 0.17
C THR A 42 15.24 -18.47 1.53
N ASP A 43 13.97 -18.75 1.82
CA ASP A 43 13.45 -19.28 3.08
C ASP A 43 13.41 -18.32 4.28
N ASP A 44 14.01 -17.13 4.19
CA ASP A 44 13.84 -16.08 5.20
C ASP A 44 12.38 -15.63 5.28
N THR A 45 11.96 -15.13 6.44
CA THR A 45 10.63 -14.53 6.63
C THR A 45 10.77 -13.02 6.79
N ILE A 46 9.99 -12.26 6.03
CA ILE A 46 10.02 -10.79 6.05
C ILE A 46 8.63 -10.28 6.40
N ARG A 47 8.59 -9.36 7.36
CA ARG A 47 7.40 -8.57 7.65
C ARG A 47 7.23 -7.50 6.58
N VAL A 48 6.14 -7.56 5.83
CA VAL A 48 5.83 -6.62 4.74
C VAL A 48 4.42 -6.08 4.82
N PHE A 49 4.23 -4.87 4.32
CA PHE A 49 2.91 -4.32 4.06
C PHE A 49 2.48 -4.66 2.63
N LEU A 50 1.25 -5.16 2.47
CA LEU A 50 0.69 -5.52 1.16
C LEU A 50 -0.30 -4.46 0.68
N TYR A 51 -0.11 -3.97 -0.54
CA TYR A 51 -1.01 -2.98 -1.15
C TYR A 51 -1.06 -3.15 -2.68
N HIS A 52 -1.84 -2.31 -3.35
CA HIS A 52 -1.90 -2.30 -4.82
C HIS A 52 -1.01 -1.20 -5.37
N ASP A 53 -0.15 -1.52 -6.33
CA ASP A 53 0.66 -0.53 -7.06
C ASP A 53 -0.22 0.33 -8.02
N SER A 54 0.43 1.11 -8.89
CA SER A 54 -0.24 1.93 -9.91
C SER A 54 -0.79 1.11 -11.08
N GLU A 55 -0.36 -0.14 -11.25
CA GLU A 55 -0.84 -1.09 -12.28
C GLU A 55 -1.88 -2.07 -11.69
N ASP A 56 -2.39 -1.77 -10.50
CA ASP A 56 -3.39 -2.57 -9.80
C ASP A 56 -2.94 -3.99 -9.45
N ARG A 57 -1.64 -4.21 -9.31
CA ARG A 57 -1.06 -5.48 -8.84
C ARG A 57 -0.81 -5.44 -7.35
N VAL A 58 -1.02 -6.57 -6.67
CA VAL A 58 -0.60 -6.73 -5.28
C VAL A 58 0.92 -6.72 -5.22
N ILE A 59 1.46 -5.84 -4.38
CA ILE A 59 2.90 -5.64 -4.19
C ILE A 59 3.21 -5.55 -2.69
N ALA A 60 4.39 -6.02 -2.32
CA ALA A 60 4.92 -5.93 -0.96
C ALA A 60 5.87 -4.73 -0.82
N THR A 61 5.90 -4.15 0.37
CA THR A 61 6.91 -3.15 0.76
C THR A 61 7.29 -3.32 2.23
N THR A 62 8.52 -2.94 2.57
CA THR A 62 8.99 -2.77 3.96
C THR A 62 8.84 -1.35 4.46
N LEU A 63 8.32 -0.43 3.62
CA LEU A 63 7.91 0.89 4.07
C LEU A 63 6.67 0.80 4.96
N GLU A 64 6.60 1.71 5.93
CA GLU A 64 5.46 1.84 6.82
C GLU A 64 4.52 2.94 6.27
N PRO A 65 3.27 2.60 5.90
CA PRO A 65 2.28 3.62 5.60
C PRO A 65 1.94 4.42 6.86
N LYS A 66 1.41 5.64 6.67
CA LYS A 66 0.93 6.47 7.78
C LYS A 66 -0.30 5.91 8.50
N GLY A 67 -1.00 4.97 7.89
CA GLY A 67 -2.12 4.23 8.48
C GLY A 67 -2.44 2.97 7.67
N VAL A 68 -3.11 2.01 8.31
CA VAL A 68 -3.51 0.73 7.70
C VAL A 68 -5.03 0.63 7.58
N VAL A 69 -5.52 -0.41 6.91
CA VAL A 69 -6.97 -0.66 6.80
C VAL A 69 -7.62 -0.73 8.18
N GLY A 70 -8.71 0.02 8.35
CA GLY A 70 -9.43 0.17 9.61
C GLY A 70 -9.09 1.44 10.38
N ASP A 71 -7.93 2.06 10.10
CA ASP A 71 -7.50 3.27 10.80
C ASP A 71 -8.31 4.49 10.40
N PHE A 72 -8.48 5.38 11.38
CA PHE A 72 -8.76 6.79 11.13
C PHE A 72 -7.46 7.57 11.28
N VAL A 73 -6.96 8.16 10.19
CA VAL A 73 -5.66 8.81 10.15
C VAL A 73 -5.75 10.17 9.47
N LYS A 74 -4.95 11.13 9.93
CA LYS A 74 -4.86 12.45 9.30
C LYS A 74 -3.79 12.41 8.19
N LEU A 75 -4.20 12.62 6.94
CA LEU A 75 -3.30 12.62 5.79
C LEU A 75 -3.33 13.96 5.07
N ARG A 76 -2.19 14.32 4.48
CA ARG A 76 -2.01 15.57 3.72
C ARG A 76 -2.39 15.37 2.27
N ALA A 77 -3.20 16.26 1.70
CA ALA A 77 -3.45 16.30 0.27
C ALA A 77 -2.20 16.80 -0.47
N VAL A 78 -1.60 15.94 -1.29
CA VAL A 78 -0.41 16.26 -2.09
C VAL A 78 -0.77 16.71 -3.49
N ASP A 79 -1.91 16.27 -4.01
CA ASP A 79 -2.45 16.72 -5.30
C ASP A 79 -3.98 16.76 -5.28
N VAL A 80 -4.57 17.62 -6.09
CA VAL A 80 -6.03 17.79 -6.23
C VAL A 80 -6.39 17.97 -7.70
N THR A 81 -7.27 17.12 -8.19
CA THR A 81 -7.80 17.17 -9.56
C THR A 81 -9.29 17.52 -9.55
N GLU A 82 -9.90 17.63 -10.73
CA GLU A 82 -11.35 17.79 -10.82
C GLU A 82 -12.12 16.56 -10.30
N GLN A 83 -11.49 15.38 -10.33
CA GLN A 83 -12.10 14.12 -9.92
C GLN A 83 -11.98 13.85 -8.42
N GLY A 84 -11.00 14.42 -7.73
CA GLY A 84 -10.75 14.15 -6.31
C GLY A 84 -9.42 14.69 -5.81
N ALA A 85 -8.91 14.11 -4.74
CA ALA A 85 -7.63 14.48 -4.12
C ALA A 85 -6.79 13.24 -3.83
N PHE A 86 -5.47 13.38 -3.95
CA PHE A 86 -4.50 12.36 -3.57
C PHE A 86 -3.90 12.72 -2.22
N LEU A 87 -3.99 11.78 -1.28
CA LEU A 87 -3.51 11.93 0.09
C LEU A 87 -2.24 11.12 0.30
N ASP A 88 -1.22 11.79 0.83
CA ASP A 88 0.08 11.20 1.12
C ASP A 88 -0.04 10.12 2.18
N TRP A 89 0.05 8.87 1.71
CA TRP A 89 -0.07 7.67 2.52
C TRP A 89 1.26 7.21 3.12
N GLY A 90 2.38 7.86 2.78
CA GLY A 90 3.72 7.42 3.17
C GLY A 90 4.28 6.27 2.32
N LEU A 91 3.55 5.83 1.29
CA LEU A 91 3.99 4.82 0.33
C LEU A 91 4.27 5.45 -1.03
N MET A 92 4.75 4.66 -1.99
CA MET A 92 4.94 5.12 -3.37
C MET A 92 3.63 5.52 -4.08
N LYS A 93 2.48 5.10 -3.54
CA LYS A 93 1.15 5.40 -4.05
C LYS A 93 0.37 6.15 -2.98
N ASP A 94 -0.29 7.22 -3.40
CA ASP A 94 -1.20 8.00 -2.59
C ASP A 94 -2.61 7.40 -2.58
N LEU A 95 -3.37 7.67 -1.50
CA LEU A 95 -4.77 7.29 -1.42
C LEU A 95 -5.62 8.33 -2.15
N PHE A 96 -6.51 7.87 -3.02
CA PHE A 96 -7.37 8.76 -3.80
C PHE A 96 -8.75 8.90 -3.14
N VAL A 97 -9.11 10.12 -2.77
CA VAL A 97 -10.43 10.45 -2.25
C VAL A 97 -11.25 11.11 -3.36
N PRO A 98 -12.26 10.41 -3.93
CA PRO A 98 -13.09 10.98 -4.99
C PRO A 98 -13.90 12.15 -4.46
N LYS A 99 -14.14 13.14 -5.32
CA LYS A 99 -14.89 14.36 -4.98
C LYS A 99 -16.26 14.08 -4.34
N SER A 100 -16.91 12.98 -4.72
CA SER A 100 -18.20 12.55 -4.17
C SER A 100 -18.14 12.08 -2.71
N GLN A 101 -16.96 11.68 -2.21
CA GLN A 101 -16.75 11.26 -0.82
C GLN A 101 -16.14 12.35 0.06
N GLN A 102 -15.81 13.52 -0.51
CA GLN A 102 -15.26 14.64 0.24
C GLN A 102 -16.39 15.40 0.95
N LEU A 103 -16.38 15.38 2.29
CA LEU A 103 -17.30 16.20 3.10
C LEU A 103 -17.10 17.70 2.88
N LEU A 104 -15.83 18.10 2.73
CA LEU A 104 -15.40 19.45 2.39
C LEU A 104 -14.42 19.34 1.24
N ARG A 105 -14.44 20.31 0.32
CA ARG A 105 -13.50 20.35 -0.80
C ARG A 105 -12.07 20.30 -0.25
N MET A 106 -11.31 19.28 -0.65
CA MET A 106 -9.91 19.18 -0.29
C MET A 106 -9.07 20.16 -1.12
N ILE A 107 -8.05 20.75 -0.51
CA ILE A 107 -7.13 21.71 -1.13
C ILE A 107 -5.68 21.22 -1.00
N PRO A 108 -4.79 21.55 -1.96
CA PRO A 108 -3.39 21.19 -1.89
C PRO A 108 -2.74 21.63 -0.57
N GLY A 109 -2.04 20.71 0.08
CA GLY A 109 -1.38 20.93 1.37
C GLY A 109 -2.29 20.86 2.60
N GLY A 110 -3.61 20.77 2.44
CA GLY A 110 -4.53 20.58 3.56
C GLY A 110 -4.39 19.19 4.20
N GLU A 111 -4.74 19.08 5.48
CA GLU A 111 -4.73 17.80 6.22
C GLU A 111 -6.16 17.38 6.58
N TYR A 112 -6.48 16.11 6.35
CA TYR A 112 -7.83 15.58 6.48
C TYR A 112 -7.82 14.27 7.27
N LEU A 113 -8.72 14.16 8.24
CA LEU A 113 -8.99 12.89 8.91
C LEU A 113 -9.79 12.00 7.95
N VAL A 114 -9.24 10.86 7.57
CA VAL A 114 -9.86 9.89 6.67
C VAL A 114 -9.88 8.51 7.32
N LYS A 115 -10.80 7.65 6.85
CA LYS A 115 -10.84 6.24 7.21
C LYS A 115 -10.28 5.43 6.04
N ILE A 116 -9.29 4.58 6.30
CA ILE A 116 -8.75 3.66 5.31
C ILE A 116 -9.56 2.36 5.35
N TYR A 117 -9.99 1.87 4.19
CA TYR A 117 -10.77 0.64 4.09
C TYR A 117 -10.46 -0.14 2.82
N ILE A 118 -10.98 -1.37 2.73
CA ILE A 118 -10.97 -2.14 1.48
C ILE A 118 -12.26 -1.85 0.73
N ASP A 119 -12.13 -1.28 -0.46
CA ASP A 119 -13.26 -1.15 -1.39
C ASP A 119 -13.68 -2.55 -1.86
N GLU A 120 -14.85 -3.01 -1.44
CA GLU A 120 -15.33 -4.38 -1.70
C GLU A 120 -15.58 -4.66 -3.19
N ARG A 121 -15.77 -3.62 -4.01
CA ARG A 121 -16.02 -3.78 -5.45
C ARG A 121 -14.73 -4.06 -6.20
N THR A 122 -13.63 -3.47 -5.74
CA THR A 122 -12.33 -3.52 -6.43
C THR A 122 -11.30 -4.38 -5.70
N GLY A 123 -11.50 -4.67 -4.42
CA GLY A 123 -10.53 -5.33 -3.54
C GLY A 123 -9.35 -4.44 -3.13
N ARG A 124 -9.40 -3.14 -3.39
CA ARG A 124 -8.27 -2.21 -3.20
C ARG A 124 -8.37 -1.43 -1.91
N VAL A 125 -7.23 -0.94 -1.42
CA VAL A 125 -7.20 0.02 -0.31
C VAL A 125 -7.63 1.39 -0.82
N ALA A 126 -8.57 2.00 -0.11
CA ALA A 126 -9.15 3.32 -0.39
C ALA A 126 -9.23 4.16 0.89
#